data_AF-K7VX30-F1
#
_entry.id   AF-K7VX30-F1
#
_cell.length_a   1.000
_cell.length_b   1.000
_cell.length_c   1.000
_cell.angle_alpha   90.00
_cell.angle_beta   90.00
_cell.angle_gamma   90.00
#
_symmetry.space_group_name_H-M   'P 1'
#
loop_
_entity.id
_entity.type
_entity.pdbx_description
1 polymer ?
#
loop_
_entity_poly.entity_id
_entity_poly.type
_entity_poly.pdbx_seq_one_letter_code
_entity_poly.pdbx_strand_id
1 'polypeptide(L)'
;MSQSDDYTPGEQAGGKPKFASDIYAVGMIGIQAVTGLVPGQFQEDSNTGEIIWRNYAQVSDEFAEVLTKMVRDHFSQRYKNATEALQALIPPDKTIVIPPPPPKKFPTKIMLGLGMAVAISFAGGYIVNQVLSYQAALTATTKKAEEFLKQGNDKLDKRDSQGAINTLTEAIRLDPKFAEAYSRRGVAYSNIENNQKAIDDLQKSVKLFATQGNNSASKHDQGRIRDYLKDYQGAIALYNESINLDPHDARTYQNRGIAHYSLGDKQAAIADFNQAIKINPNFAIAYHQRGNSRSDLGDKQAAIADFNQAIKINPNFAIAYKNRGYIHYELGDKQAAIADYTQAIKINPKYSKAYHVLGYIHYDLGDKQAAIADFQQAVKLYQQQKGNEELLKIAQDRIRELQK
;
A
#
# COMPACT_ATOMS: atom_id res chain seq x y z
N MET A 1 -38.21 -11.71 -28.83
CA MET A 1 -36.76 -12.03 -28.88
C MET A 1 -36.04 -10.70 -29.04
N SER A 2 -35.37 -10.23 -27.98
CA SER A 2 -34.57 -8.99 -28.03
C SER A 2 -33.34 -9.28 -28.89
N GLN A 3 -33.23 -8.61 -30.04
CA GLN A 3 -31.96 -8.51 -30.75
C GLN A 3 -31.03 -7.69 -29.86
N SER A 4 -29.81 -8.17 -29.66
CA SER A 4 -28.78 -7.44 -28.92
C SER A 4 -28.46 -6.14 -29.63
N ASP A 5 -28.39 -5.03 -28.89
CA ASP A 5 -27.99 -3.70 -29.37
C ASP A 5 -26.50 -3.61 -29.78
N ASP A 6 -25.78 -4.74 -29.74
CA ASP A 6 -24.36 -4.85 -30.07
C ASP A 6 -24.17 -5.16 -31.56
N TYR A 7 -23.60 -4.22 -32.31
CA TYR A 7 -23.20 -4.46 -33.70
C TYR A 7 -21.87 -5.19 -33.77
N THR A 8 -21.84 -6.26 -34.57
CA THR A 8 -20.64 -7.04 -34.88
C THR A 8 -20.34 -6.89 -36.39
N PRO A 9 -19.11 -6.54 -36.81
CA PRO A 9 -18.74 -6.46 -38.23
C PRO A 9 -19.12 -7.75 -38.97
N GLY A 10 -19.55 -7.66 -40.23
CA GLY A 10 -20.06 -8.82 -41.00
C GLY A 10 -19.06 -9.97 -41.09
N GLU A 11 -17.76 -9.67 -41.17
CA GLU A 11 -16.68 -10.65 -41.15
C GLU A 11 -16.54 -11.37 -39.79
N GLN A 12 -16.85 -10.67 -38.70
CA GLN A 12 -16.75 -11.17 -37.34
C GLN A 12 -18.03 -11.93 -36.94
N ALA A 13 -19.21 -11.49 -37.42
CA ALA A 13 -20.47 -12.20 -37.31
C ALA A 13 -20.46 -13.53 -38.09
N GLY A 14 -19.73 -13.57 -39.22
CA GLY A 14 -19.46 -14.79 -39.99
C GLY A 14 -18.36 -15.69 -39.43
N GLY A 15 -17.82 -15.41 -38.24
CA GLY A 15 -16.80 -16.23 -37.56
C GLY A 15 -15.40 -16.19 -38.19
N LYS A 16 -15.10 -15.18 -39.02
CA LYS A 16 -13.81 -15.01 -39.70
C LYS A 16 -13.27 -13.58 -39.49
N PRO A 17 -12.93 -13.19 -38.24
CA PRO A 17 -12.42 -11.86 -37.95
C PRO A 17 -11.21 -11.55 -38.83
N LYS A 18 -11.15 -10.32 -39.35
CA LYS A 18 -10.05 -9.81 -40.16
C LYS A 18 -9.20 -8.84 -39.33
N PHE A 19 -8.00 -8.53 -39.83
CA PHE A 19 -7.21 -7.43 -39.25
C PHE A 19 -8.04 -6.14 -39.27
N ALA A 20 -8.03 -5.38 -38.17
CA ALA A 20 -8.78 -4.12 -37.99
C ALA A 20 -10.33 -4.25 -37.90
N SER A 21 -10.89 -5.42 -37.58
CA SER A 21 -12.33 -5.54 -37.25
C SER A 21 -12.67 -4.85 -35.91
N ASP A 22 -11.74 -4.82 -34.97
CA ASP A 22 -11.82 -4.04 -33.73
C ASP A 22 -11.89 -2.53 -33.97
N ILE A 23 -11.11 -2.01 -34.93
CA ILE A 23 -11.14 -0.60 -35.35
C ILE A 23 -12.50 -0.21 -35.93
N TYR A 24 -13.10 -1.10 -36.74
CA TYR A 24 -14.44 -0.88 -37.29
C TYR A 24 -15.49 -0.82 -36.20
N ALA A 25 -15.48 -1.77 -35.25
CA ALA A 25 -16.43 -1.78 -34.14
C ALA A 25 -16.35 -0.49 -33.32
N VAL A 26 -15.14 -0.01 -33.02
CA VAL A 26 -14.95 1.27 -32.31
C VAL A 26 -15.42 2.46 -33.16
N GLY A 27 -15.19 2.45 -34.47
CA GLY A 27 -15.68 3.48 -35.39
C GLY A 27 -17.21 3.56 -35.43
N MET A 28 -17.90 2.42 -35.48
CA MET A 28 -19.36 2.34 -35.45
C MET A 28 -19.95 2.87 -34.13
N ILE A 29 -19.32 2.55 -33.00
CA ILE A 29 -19.71 3.10 -31.69
C ILE A 29 -19.57 4.63 -31.69
N GLY A 30 -18.47 5.16 -32.24
CA GLY A 30 -18.28 6.61 -32.39
C GLY A 30 -19.36 7.26 -33.25
N ILE A 31 -19.71 6.66 -34.38
CA ILE A 31 -20.77 7.14 -35.29
C ILE A 31 -22.15 7.09 -34.62
N GLN A 32 -22.47 6.00 -33.92
CA GLN A 32 -23.70 5.87 -33.16
C GLN A 32 -23.82 6.96 -32.10
N ALA A 33 -22.72 7.30 -31.42
CA ALA A 33 -22.75 8.32 -30.39
C ALA A 33 -22.84 9.77 -30.91
N VAL A 34 -22.33 10.08 -32.12
CA VAL A 34 -22.55 11.43 -32.71
C VAL A 34 -23.92 11.58 -33.34
N THR A 35 -24.48 10.50 -33.90
CA THR A 35 -25.77 10.55 -34.62
C THR A 35 -26.96 10.21 -33.72
N GLY A 36 -26.74 9.47 -32.64
CA GLY A 36 -27.80 8.87 -31.81
C GLY A 36 -28.51 7.68 -32.47
N LEU A 37 -28.03 7.20 -33.62
CA LEU A 37 -28.65 6.15 -34.42
C LEU A 37 -27.92 4.82 -34.27
N VAL A 38 -28.68 3.73 -34.19
CA VAL A 38 -28.11 2.37 -34.18
C VAL A 38 -27.74 1.95 -35.61
N PRO A 39 -26.76 1.05 -35.79
CA PRO A 39 -26.22 0.71 -37.12
C PRO A 39 -27.24 0.33 -38.20
N GLY A 40 -28.32 -0.37 -37.85
CA GLY A 40 -29.38 -0.76 -38.80
C GLY A 40 -30.25 0.40 -39.31
N GLN A 41 -30.00 1.63 -38.86
CA GLN A 41 -30.74 2.83 -39.29
C GLN A 41 -29.98 3.66 -40.33
N PHE A 42 -28.72 3.34 -40.62
CA PHE A 42 -27.95 4.04 -41.65
C PHE A 42 -28.28 3.51 -43.05
N GLN A 43 -28.29 4.42 -44.03
CA GLN A 43 -28.27 4.03 -45.43
C GLN A 43 -26.85 3.59 -45.79
N GLU A 44 -26.71 2.57 -46.63
CA GLU A 44 -25.43 2.14 -47.20
C GLU A 44 -25.31 2.65 -48.63
N ASP A 45 -24.11 3.09 -49.01
CA ASP A 45 -23.79 3.39 -50.40
C ASP A 45 -23.83 2.08 -51.20
N SER A 46 -24.67 2.05 -52.23
CA SER A 46 -24.93 0.85 -53.03
C SER A 46 -23.73 0.36 -53.84
N ASN A 47 -22.70 1.19 -54.02
CA ASN A 47 -21.49 0.83 -54.75
C ASN A 47 -20.35 0.39 -53.84
N THR A 48 -20.27 0.94 -52.62
CA THR A 48 -19.14 0.68 -51.70
C THR A 48 -19.51 -0.15 -50.48
N GLY A 49 -20.79 -0.30 -50.16
CA GLY A 49 -21.26 -0.92 -48.92
C GLY A 49 -20.98 -0.10 -47.66
N GLU A 50 -20.52 1.15 -47.82
CA GLU A 50 -20.16 2.02 -46.70
C GLU A 50 -21.38 2.72 -46.12
N ILE A 51 -21.42 2.86 -44.79
CA ILE A 51 -22.49 3.58 -44.11
C ILE A 51 -22.43 5.09 -44.37
N ILE A 52 -23.56 5.66 -44.80
CA ILE A 52 -23.72 7.09 -45.04
C ILE A 52 -24.20 7.74 -43.74
N TRP A 53 -23.26 8.17 -42.89
CA TRP A 53 -23.60 8.72 -41.56
C TRP A 53 -23.46 10.25 -41.45
N ARG A 54 -22.68 10.90 -42.33
CA ARG A 54 -22.38 12.33 -42.27
C ARG A 54 -23.62 13.24 -42.39
N ASN A 55 -24.71 12.73 -42.96
CA ASN A 55 -25.97 13.46 -43.07
C ASN A 55 -26.72 13.59 -41.73
N TYR A 56 -26.32 12.82 -40.71
CA TYR A 56 -27.06 12.69 -39.46
C TYR A 56 -26.38 13.39 -38.26
N ALA A 57 -25.18 13.95 -38.43
CA ALA A 57 -24.49 14.68 -37.38
C ALA A 57 -23.59 15.79 -37.94
N GLN A 58 -23.59 16.96 -37.29
CA GLN A 58 -22.63 18.03 -37.58
C GLN A 58 -21.39 17.89 -36.69
N VAL A 59 -20.26 17.57 -37.31
CA VAL A 59 -18.94 17.49 -36.68
C VAL A 59 -17.90 18.15 -37.60
N SER A 60 -16.67 18.37 -37.12
CA SER A 60 -15.62 18.90 -38.00
C SER A 60 -15.26 17.87 -39.08
N ASP A 61 -14.82 18.36 -40.24
CA ASP A 61 -14.47 17.51 -41.38
C ASP A 61 -13.33 16.55 -41.03
N GLU A 62 -12.35 17.00 -40.25
CA GLU A 62 -11.22 16.17 -39.81
C GLU A 62 -11.68 15.02 -38.93
N PHE A 63 -12.57 15.29 -37.96
CA PHE A 63 -13.11 14.25 -37.09
C PHE A 63 -13.99 13.26 -37.88
N ALA A 64 -14.79 13.78 -38.83
CA ALA A 64 -15.58 12.94 -39.71
C ALA A 64 -14.72 12.04 -40.60
N GLU A 65 -13.58 12.53 -41.09
CA GLU A 65 -12.66 11.73 -41.90
C GLU A 65 -12.07 10.57 -41.12
N VAL A 66 -11.71 10.80 -39.85
CA VAL A 66 -11.19 9.74 -38.99
C VAL A 66 -12.23 8.66 -38.75
N LEU A 67 -13.45 9.01 -38.35
CA LEU A 67 -14.53 8.04 -38.15
C LEU A 67 -14.89 7.31 -39.45
N THR A 68 -14.96 8.03 -40.58
CA THR A 68 -15.22 7.43 -41.90
C THR A 68 -14.13 6.42 -42.28
N LYS A 69 -12.86 6.71 -41.98
CA LYS A 69 -11.75 5.78 -42.23
C LYS A 69 -11.79 4.54 -41.33
N MET A 70 -12.25 4.68 -40.07
CA MET A 70 -12.39 3.54 -39.16
C MET A 70 -13.45 2.53 -39.65
N VAL A 71 -14.52 3.01 -40.30
CA VAL A 71 -15.65 2.20 -40.76
C VAL A 71 -15.66 1.89 -42.26
N ARG A 72 -14.50 1.96 -42.93
CA ARG A 72 -14.39 1.51 -44.34
C ARG A 72 -14.77 0.04 -44.44
N ASP A 73 -15.59 -0.31 -45.43
CA ASP A 73 -15.99 -1.70 -45.67
C ASP A 73 -14.75 -2.61 -45.86
N HIS A 74 -13.82 -2.19 -46.72
CA HIS A 74 -12.58 -2.91 -46.96
C HIS A 74 -11.58 -2.72 -45.82
N PHE A 75 -11.34 -3.77 -45.02
CA PHE A 75 -10.47 -3.73 -43.82
C PHE A 75 -9.05 -3.19 -44.06
N SER A 76 -8.47 -3.39 -45.24
CA SER A 76 -7.15 -2.86 -45.60
C SER A 76 -7.08 -1.33 -45.71
N GLN A 77 -8.23 -0.67 -45.82
CA GLN A 77 -8.36 0.79 -45.90
C GLN A 77 -8.59 1.44 -44.53
N ARG A 78 -8.79 0.63 -43.48
CA ARG A 78 -8.90 1.09 -42.08
C ARG A 78 -7.51 1.40 -41.51
N TYR A 79 -7.47 1.99 -40.32
CA TYR A 79 -6.21 2.15 -39.58
C TYR A 79 -5.62 0.78 -39.21
N LYS A 80 -4.30 0.66 -39.22
CA LYS A 80 -3.63 -0.63 -38.97
C LYS A 80 -3.77 -1.10 -37.53
N ASN A 81 -3.90 -0.15 -36.59
CA ASN A 81 -4.03 -0.40 -35.16
C ASN A 81 -4.64 0.81 -34.43
N ALA A 82 -4.96 0.62 -33.15
CA ALA A 82 -5.58 1.64 -32.30
C ALA A 82 -4.68 2.87 -32.10
N THR A 83 -3.36 2.72 -32.11
CA THR A 83 -2.42 3.84 -31.95
C THR A 83 -2.49 4.79 -33.14
N GLU A 84 -2.56 4.27 -34.37
CA GLU A 84 -2.68 5.07 -35.59
C GLU A 84 -4.03 5.82 -35.64
N ALA A 85 -5.12 5.13 -35.25
CA ALA A 85 -6.44 5.75 -35.15
C ALA A 85 -6.47 6.87 -34.09
N LEU A 86 -5.83 6.66 -32.94
CA LEU A 86 -5.77 7.65 -31.86
C LEU A 86 -4.93 8.88 -32.24
N GLN A 87 -3.82 8.68 -32.95
CA GLN A 87 -3.00 9.79 -33.46
C GLN A 87 -3.77 10.65 -34.47
N ALA A 88 -4.59 10.04 -35.31
CA ALA A 88 -5.43 10.78 -36.25
C ALA A 88 -6.54 11.59 -35.57
N LEU A 89 -7.03 11.13 -34.40
CA LEU A 89 -8.01 11.86 -33.58
C LEU A 89 -7.43 13.08 -32.85
N ILE A 90 -6.11 13.14 -32.65
CA ILE A 90 -5.42 14.16 -31.86
C ILE A 90 -4.30 14.77 -32.73
N PRO A 91 -4.62 15.70 -33.65
CA PRO A 91 -3.57 16.33 -34.45
C PRO A 91 -2.62 17.14 -33.52
N PRO A 92 -1.30 17.10 -33.76
CA PRO A 92 -0.31 17.57 -32.80
C PRO A 92 -0.32 19.07 -32.49
N ASP A 93 -1.02 19.94 -33.26
CA ASP A 93 -0.79 21.40 -33.21
C ASP A 93 -2.01 22.34 -33.32
N LYS A 94 -3.25 21.96 -32.97
CA LYS A 94 -4.37 22.93 -32.98
C LYS A 94 -5.33 22.85 -31.78
N THR A 95 -5.48 23.97 -31.08
CA THR A 95 -6.62 24.28 -30.20
C THR A 95 -7.82 24.74 -31.04
N ILE A 96 -8.95 24.03 -30.94
CA ILE A 96 -10.21 24.39 -31.61
C ILE A 96 -11.02 25.31 -30.70
N VAL A 97 -11.34 26.52 -31.16
CA VAL A 97 -12.23 27.47 -30.45
C VAL A 97 -13.67 27.28 -30.95
N ILE A 98 -14.64 27.10 -30.05
CA ILE A 98 -16.07 26.93 -30.36
C ILE A 98 -16.88 27.95 -29.54
N PRO A 99 -17.85 28.70 -30.12
CA PRO A 99 -18.74 29.59 -29.37
C PRO A 99 -19.77 28.79 -28.54
N PRO A 100 -20.29 29.34 -27.41
CA PRO A 100 -21.09 28.57 -26.46
C PRO A 100 -22.51 28.29 -26.98
N PRO A 101 -23.11 27.11 -26.70
CA PRO A 101 -24.51 26.83 -27.01
C PRO A 101 -25.45 27.39 -25.92
N PRO A 102 -26.74 27.61 -26.23
CA PRO A 102 -27.71 28.12 -25.27
C PRO A 102 -28.10 27.05 -24.22
N PRO A 103 -28.50 27.45 -23.01
CA PRO A 103 -28.62 26.53 -21.88
C PRO A 103 -29.89 25.67 -21.94
N LYS A 104 -29.74 24.35 -21.76
CA LYS A 104 -30.84 23.46 -21.33
C LYS A 104 -30.39 22.51 -20.22
N LYS A 105 -31.26 22.36 -19.21
CA LYS A 105 -31.07 21.56 -17.99
C LYS A 105 -31.28 20.06 -18.30
N PHE A 106 -30.40 19.20 -17.80
CA PHE A 106 -30.59 17.74 -17.76
C PHE A 106 -30.68 17.23 -16.31
N PRO A 107 -31.51 16.20 -16.02
CA PRO A 107 -31.76 15.70 -14.68
C PRO A 107 -30.75 14.61 -14.23
N THR A 108 -30.52 14.54 -12.92
CA THR A 108 -29.31 14.03 -12.25
C THR A 108 -29.31 12.54 -11.84
N LYS A 109 -29.98 11.64 -12.54
CA LYS A 109 -30.03 10.22 -12.10
C LYS A 109 -29.78 9.27 -13.26
N ILE A 110 -28.53 8.82 -13.38
CA ILE A 110 -28.03 7.47 -13.70
C ILE A 110 -26.51 7.60 -13.73
N MET A 111 -25.83 7.26 -12.64
CA MET A 111 -24.37 7.04 -12.66
C MET A 111 -23.98 6.14 -11.49
N LEU A 112 -24.34 4.86 -11.55
CA LEU A 112 -23.74 3.84 -10.70
C LEU A 112 -23.89 2.46 -11.39
N GLY A 113 -22.81 1.97 -11.99
CA GLY A 113 -22.75 0.61 -12.54
C GLY A 113 -21.95 0.50 -13.83
N LEU A 114 -20.87 -0.28 -13.77
CA LEU A 114 -19.96 -0.69 -14.85
C LEU A 114 -18.88 0.31 -15.32
N GLY A 115 -17.64 -0.18 -15.31
CA GLY A 115 -16.48 0.49 -15.87
C GLY A 115 -16.73 0.78 -17.34
N MET A 116 -16.59 2.06 -17.70
CA MET A 116 -16.93 2.55 -19.03
C MET A 116 -16.02 1.93 -20.10
N ALA A 117 -16.64 1.06 -20.89
CA ALA A 117 -16.37 0.97 -22.31
C ALA A 117 -16.59 2.35 -22.94
N VAL A 118 -15.60 2.76 -23.73
CA VAL A 118 -15.62 3.70 -24.85
C VAL A 118 -16.90 4.55 -24.99
N ALA A 119 -16.80 5.82 -24.59
CA ALA A 119 -17.71 6.89 -25.00
C ALA A 119 -16.94 7.91 -25.85
N ILE A 120 -16.81 7.61 -27.14
CA ILE A 120 -16.73 8.62 -28.21
C ILE A 120 -18.22 8.96 -28.40
N SER A 121 -18.74 10.17 -28.15
CA SER A 121 -18.63 11.35 -29.00
C SER A 121 -19.18 12.61 -28.32
N PHE A 122 -18.45 13.72 -28.37
CA PHE A 122 -18.87 15.14 -28.47
C PHE A 122 -17.72 16.07 -28.00
N ALA A 123 -17.06 16.75 -28.95
CA ALA A 123 -16.17 17.92 -28.78
C ALA A 123 -14.70 17.69 -28.32
N GLY A 124 -13.75 17.73 -29.26
CA GLY A 124 -12.30 17.56 -29.05
C GLY A 124 -11.61 18.60 -28.15
N GLY A 125 -12.23 19.74 -27.81
CA GLY A 125 -11.74 20.65 -26.77
C GLY A 125 -12.35 20.40 -25.38
N TYR A 126 -13.59 19.94 -25.33
CA TYR A 126 -14.31 19.65 -24.08
C TYR A 126 -13.98 18.27 -23.54
N ILE A 127 -13.75 17.27 -24.40
CA ILE A 127 -13.33 15.91 -24.01
C ILE A 127 -11.90 15.87 -23.53
N VAL A 128 -10.95 16.59 -24.16
CA VAL A 128 -9.60 16.70 -23.61
C VAL A 128 -9.68 17.37 -22.23
N ASN A 129 -10.46 18.43 -22.07
CA ASN A 129 -10.63 19.07 -20.76
C ASN A 129 -11.43 18.22 -19.75
N GLN A 130 -12.35 17.36 -20.18
CA GLN A 130 -13.13 16.43 -19.34
C GLN A 130 -12.35 15.17 -18.98
N VAL A 131 -11.53 14.64 -19.89
CA VAL A 131 -10.60 13.54 -19.62
C VAL A 131 -9.46 14.05 -18.76
N LEU A 132 -8.93 15.24 -19.03
CA LEU A 132 -7.97 15.89 -18.14
C LEU A 132 -8.62 16.26 -16.80
N SER A 133 -9.88 16.72 -16.76
CA SER A 133 -10.56 17.00 -15.49
C SER A 133 -10.94 15.73 -14.74
N TYR A 134 -11.27 14.65 -15.43
CA TYR A 134 -11.55 13.34 -14.85
C TYR A 134 -10.26 12.67 -14.36
N GLN A 135 -9.17 12.75 -15.13
CA GLN A 135 -7.84 12.32 -14.70
C GLN A 135 -7.35 13.18 -13.54
N ALA A 136 -7.59 14.50 -13.57
CA ALA A 136 -7.29 15.39 -12.46
C ALA A 136 -8.16 15.09 -11.25
N ALA A 137 -9.44 14.75 -11.42
CA ALA A 137 -10.35 14.36 -10.35
C ALA A 137 -9.98 12.99 -9.78
N LEU A 138 -9.59 12.03 -10.61
CA LEU A 138 -9.08 10.72 -10.21
C LEU A 138 -7.76 10.90 -9.44
N THR A 139 -6.84 11.69 -9.98
CA THR A 139 -5.56 12.03 -9.34
C THR A 139 -5.77 12.77 -8.02
N ALA A 140 -6.71 13.72 -7.98
CA ALA A 140 -7.07 14.44 -6.76
C ALA A 140 -7.72 13.49 -5.72
N THR A 141 -8.53 12.53 -6.18
CA THR A 141 -9.16 11.51 -5.33
C THR A 141 -8.12 10.55 -4.77
N THR A 142 -7.19 10.05 -5.58
CA THR A 142 -6.05 9.23 -5.16
C THR A 142 -5.16 9.98 -4.18
N LYS A 143 -4.77 11.22 -4.50
CA LYS A 143 -3.97 12.06 -3.60
C LYS A 143 -4.67 12.27 -2.26
N LYS A 144 -5.99 12.50 -2.27
CA LYS A 144 -6.78 12.63 -1.04
C LYS A 144 -6.88 11.32 -0.27
N ALA A 145 -6.97 10.18 -0.95
CA ALA A 145 -6.91 8.87 -0.31
C ALA A 145 -5.54 8.63 0.35
N GLU A 146 -4.44 9.00 -0.31
CA GLU A 146 -3.08 8.95 0.25
C GLU A 146 -2.91 9.84 1.48
N GLU A 147 -3.51 11.05 1.46
CA GLU A 147 -3.54 11.93 2.63
C GLU A 147 -4.25 11.27 3.82
N PHE A 148 -5.39 10.61 3.58
CA PHE A 148 -6.07 9.85 4.62
C PHE A 148 -5.26 8.64 5.08
N LEU A 149 -4.56 7.94 4.18
CA LEU A 149 -3.65 6.86 4.56
C LEU A 149 -2.57 7.38 5.52
N LYS A 150 -1.92 8.49 5.19
CA LYS A 150 -0.90 9.11 6.04
C LYS A 150 -1.47 9.47 7.41
N GLN A 151 -2.61 10.14 7.46
CA GLN A 151 -3.28 10.47 8.72
C GLN A 151 -3.67 9.22 9.54
N GLY A 152 -4.11 8.16 8.86
CA GLY A 152 -4.41 6.88 9.48
C GLY A 152 -3.18 6.24 10.12
N ASN A 153 -2.04 6.29 9.44
CA ASN A 153 -0.76 5.82 9.97
C ASN A 153 -0.29 6.66 11.17
N ASP A 154 -0.37 7.98 11.10
CA ASP A 154 -0.02 8.87 12.22
C ASP A 154 -0.85 8.57 13.48
N LYS A 155 -2.12 8.17 13.30
CA LYS A 155 -2.99 7.73 14.40
C LYS A 155 -2.59 6.38 14.96
N LEU A 156 -2.24 5.42 14.10
CA LEU A 156 -1.69 4.12 14.54
C LEU A 156 -0.41 4.33 15.38
N ASP A 157 0.48 5.22 14.96
CA ASP A 157 1.71 5.54 15.69
C ASP A 157 1.41 6.14 17.07
N LYS A 158 0.33 6.91 17.19
CA LYS A 158 -0.21 7.44 18.45
C LYS A 158 -1.08 6.45 19.23
N ARG A 159 -1.19 5.20 18.77
CA ARG A 159 -2.05 4.13 19.33
C ARG A 159 -3.55 4.44 19.33
N ASP A 160 -3.99 5.36 18.49
CA ASP A 160 -5.40 5.63 18.24
C ASP A 160 -5.93 4.71 17.12
N SER A 161 -6.11 3.43 17.46
CA SER A 161 -6.56 2.42 16.48
C SER A 161 -7.97 2.69 15.97
N GLN A 162 -8.88 3.18 16.82
CA GLN A 162 -10.26 3.47 16.39
C GLN A 162 -10.31 4.67 15.46
N GLY A 163 -9.56 5.74 15.76
CA GLY A 163 -9.44 6.87 14.87
C GLY A 163 -8.75 6.53 13.56
N ALA A 164 -7.75 5.64 13.58
CA ALA A 164 -7.12 5.12 12.37
C ALA A 164 -8.12 4.34 11.49
N ILE A 165 -8.95 3.47 12.08
CA ILE A 165 -10.00 2.72 11.36
C ILE A 165 -10.94 3.68 10.62
N ASN A 166 -11.41 4.72 11.30
CA ASN A 166 -12.34 5.70 10.71
C ASN A 166 -11.68 6.44 9.55
N THR A 167 -10.44 6.92 9.75
CA THR A 167 -9.69 7.66 8.73
C THR A 167 -9.34 6.80 7.51
N LEU A 168 -8.91 5.55 7.72
CA LEU A 168 -8.57 4.62 6.64
C LEU A 168 -9.81 4.13 5.88
N THR A 169 -10.97 4.12 6.54
CA THR A 169 -12.24 3.84 5.86
C THR A 169 -12.59 4.92 4.85
N GLU A 170 -12.29 6.19 5.14
CA GLU A 170 -12.43 7.27 4.15
C GLU A 170 -11.45 7.13 2.98
N ALA A 171 -10.20 6.72 3.25
CA ALA A 171 -9.24 6.41 2.17
C ALA A 171 -9.79 5.34 1.22
N ILE A 172 -10.32 4.25 1.78
CA ILE A 172 -10.91 3.13 1.01
C ILE A 172 -12.20 3.56 0.29
N ARG A 173 -12.99 4.45 0.88
CA ARG A 173 -14.20 4.99 0.23
C ARG A 173 -13.85 5.81 -1.01
N LEU A 174 -12.74 6.56 -0.97
CA LEU A 174 -12.25 7.35 -2.10
C LEU A 174 -11.58 6.46 -3.16
N ASP A 175 -10.79 5.48 -2.75
CA ASP A 175 -10.18 4.49 -3.63
C ASP A 175 -10.39 3.05 -3.11
N PRO A 176 -11.43 2.35 -3.60
CA PRO A 176 -11.72 0.97 -3.21
C PRO A 176 -10.66 -0.07 -3.64
N LYS A 177 -9.68 0.32 -4.47
CA LYS A 177 -8.57 -0.55 -4.88
C LYS A 177 -7.28 -0.23 -4.11
N PHE A 178 -7.33 0.66 -3.11
CA PHE A 178 -6.17 1.08 -2.35
C PHE A 178 -5.71 0.02 -1.35
N ALA A 179 -4.90 -0.93 -1.83
CA ALA A 179 -4.45 -2.09 -1.08
C ALA A 179 -3.80 -1.71 0.26
N GLU A 180 -2.94 -0.68 0.28
CA GLU A 180 -2.27 -0.27 1.52
C GLU A 180 -3.26 0.20 2.60
N ALA A 181 -4.32 0.92 2.23
CA ALA A 181 -5.33 1.37 3.19
C ALA A 181 -6.07 0.19 3.85
N TYR A 182 -6.38 -0.85 3.09
CA TYR A 182 -6.90 -2.11 3.64
C TYR A 182 -5.89 -2.76 4.59
N SER A 183 -4.60 -2.85 4.20
CA SER A 183 -3.57 -3.41 5.06
C SER A 183 -3.48 -2.68 6.40
N ARG A 184 -3.43 -1.35 6.39
CA ARG A 184 -3.30 -0.54 7.61
C ARG A 184 -4.54 -0.62 8.47
N ARG A 185 -5.74 -0.67 7.86
CA ARG A 185 -6.99 -0.80 8.59
C ARG A 185 -7.13 -2.19 9.22
N GLY A 186 -6.66 -3.24 8.54
CA GLY A 186 -6.55 -4.58 9.09
C GLY A 186 -5.68 -4.64 10.35
N VAL A 187 -4.51 -3.99 10.32
CA VAL A 187 -3.66 -3.83 11.54
C VAL A 187 -4.40 -3.09 12.64
N ALA A 188 -5.10 -2.00 12.31
CA ALA A 188 -5.88 -1.23 13.27
C ALA A 188 -7.00 -2.07 13.92
N TYR A 189 -7.70 -2.90 13.15
CA TYR A 189 -8.70 -3.85 13.66
C TYR A 189 -8.09 -4.89 14.59
N SER A 190 -6.91 -5.40 14.27
CA SER A 190 -6.22 -6.37 15.13
C SER A 190 -5.76 -5.74 16.45
N ASN A 191 -5.34 -4.47 16.45
CA ASN A 191 -4.99 -3.74 17.68
C ASN A 191 -6.18 -3.54 18.64
N ILE A 192 -7.42 -3.62 18.14
CA ILE A 192 -8.64 -3.60 18.96
C ILE A 192 -9.27 -4.99 19.11
N GLU A 193 -8.49 -6.05 18.84
CA GLU A 193 -8.87 -7.46 18.98
C GLU A 193 -10.06 -7.88 18.08
N ASN A 194 -10.36 -7.10 17.03
CA ASN A 194 -11.35 -7.47 16.03
C ASN A 194 -10.71 -8.35 14.94
N ASN A 195 -10.43 -9.60 15.31
CA ASN A 195 -9.68 -10.54 14.48
C ASN A 195 -10.36 -10.82 13.14
N GLN A 196 -11.69 -10.91 13.09
CA GLN A 196 -12.41 -11.19 11.85
C GLN A 196 -12.19 -10.08 10.81
N LYS A 197 -12.47 -8.82 11.19
CA LYS A 197 -12.29 -7.69 10.27
C LYS A 197 -10.83 -7.48 9.89
N ALA A 198 -9.90 -7.75 10.82
CA ALA A 198 -8.48 -7.70 10.53
C ALA A 198 -8.11 -8.69 9.42
N ILE A 199 -8.53 -9.95 9.53
CA ILE A 199 -8.28 -10.98 8.52
C ILE A 199 -8.92 -10.60 7.19
N ASP A 200 -10.17 -10.13 7.18
CA ASP A 200 -10.89 -9.76 5.96
C ASP A 200 -10.15 -8.65 5.19
N ASP A 201 -9.74 -7.58 5.89
CA ASP A 201 -9.00 -6.46 5.30
C ASP A 201 -7.61 -6.88 4.81
N LEU A 202 -6.88 -7.68 5.59
CA LEU A 202 -5.54 -8.16 5.21
C LEU A 202 -5.62 -9.09 3.99
N GLN A 203 -6.59 -9.99 3.93
CA GLN A 203 -6.80 -10.84 2.76
C GLN A 203 -7.22 -10.04 1.53
N LYS A 204 -8.07 -9.02 1.70
CA LYS A 204 -8.46 -8.12 0.61
C LYS A 204 -7.24 -7.35 0.08
N SER A 205 -6.39 -6.87 0.97
CA SER A 205 -5.14 -6.19 0.63
C SER A 205 -4.21 -7.07 -0.21
N VAL A 206 -3.97 -8.32 0.20
CA VAL A 206 -3.16 -9.28 -0.58
C VAL A 206 -3.71 -9.48 -1.99
N LYS A 207 -5.04 -9.68 -2.12
CA LYS A 207 -5.69 -9.82 -3.43
C LYS A 207 -5.50 -8.59 -4.29
N LEU A 208 -5.62 -7.38 -3.73
CA LEU A 208 -5.44 -6.13 -4.47
C LEU A 208 -3.98 -5.95 -4.92
N PHE A 209 -2.99 -6.19 -4.04
CA PHE A 209 -1.58 -6.13 -4.42
C PHE A 209 -1.25 -7.13 -5.55
N ALA A 210 -1.82 -8.34 -5.52
CA ALA A 210 -1.65 -9.31 -6.59
C ALA A 210 -2.18 -8.81 -7.96
N THR A 211 -3.14 -7.89 -7.98
CA THR A 211 -3.63 -7.26 -9.23
C THR A 211 -2.79 -6.08 -9.73
N GLN A 212 -1.90 -5.52 -8.90
CA GLN A 212 -1.09 -4.33 -9.24
C GLN A 212 0.17 -4.66 -10.07
N GLY A 213 0.25 -5.88 -10.62
CA GLY A 213 1.36 -6.34 -11.45
C GLY A 213 2.51 -6.97 -10.67
N ASN A 214 3.41 -7.62 -11.40
CA ASN A 214 4.58 -8.29 -10.84
C ASN A 214 5.72 -7.28 -10.62
N ASN A 215 5.65 -6.51 -9.53
CA ASN A 215 6.69 -5.58 -9.13
C ASN A 215 7.18 -5.86 -7.70
N SER A 216 8.41 -5.42 -7.39
CA SER A 216 9.05 -5.68 -6.09
C SER A 216 8.22 -5.15 -4.91
N ALA A 217 7.73 -3.91 -4.98
CA ALA A 217 6.95 -3.30 -3.90
C ALA A 217 5.68 -4.11 -3.54
N SER A 218 4.94 -4.57 -4.54
CA SER A 218 3.75 -5.41 -4.33
C SER A 218 4.12 -6.74 -3.66
N LYS A 219 5.21 -7.38 -4.08
CA LYS A 219 5.68 -8.64 -3.46
C LYS A 219 6.13 -8.41 -2.02
N HIS A 220 6.86 -7.33 -1.77
CA HIS A 220 7.25 -6.90 -0.43
C HIS A 220 6.03 -6.72 0.49
N ASP A 221 5.02 -5.99 0.03
CA ASP A 221 3.83 -5.70 0.84
C ASP A 221 2.96 -6.94 1.08
N GLN A 222 2.83 -7.82 0.09
CA GLN A 222 2.21 -9.13 0.30
C GLN A 222 2.97 -9.96 1.36
N GLY A 223 4.31 -9.95 1.30
CA GLY A 223 5.16 -10.60 2.29
C GLY A 223 4.94 -10.06 3.70
N ARG A 224 4.85 -8.74 3.86
CA ARG A 224 4.54 -8.08 5.14
C ARG A 224 3.19 -8.50 5.72
N ILE A 225 2.18 -8.65 4.87
CA ILE A 225 0.85 -9.08 5.32
C ILE A 225 0.89 -10.55 5.76
N ARG A 226 1.59 -11.41 5.03
CA ARG A 226 1.79 -12.83 5.40
C ARG A 226 2.52 -12.95 6.74
N ASP A 227 3.56 -12.15 6.94
CA ASP A 227 4.32 -12.06 8.19
C ASP A 227 3.42 -11.64 9.35
N TYR A 228 2.55 -10.64 9.14
CA TYR A 228 1.54 -10.23 10.12
C TYR A 228 0.57 -11.35 10.48
N LEU A 229 0.18 -12.17 9.49
CA LEU A 229 -0.66 -13.36 9.68
C LEU A 229 0.12 -14.58 10.23
N LYS A 230 1.40 -14.41 10.58
CA LYS A 230 2.32 -15.46 11.06
C LYS A 230 2.60 -16.57 10.04
N ASP A 231 2.28 -16.35 8.77
CA ASP A 231 2.67 -17.22 7.66
C ASP A 231 4.09 -16.84 7.21
N TYR A 232 5.06 -17.17 8.06
CA TYR A 232 6.46 -16.76 7.87
C TYR A 232 7.08 -17.40 6.63
N GLN A 233 6.75 -18.67 6.31
CA GLN A 233 7.24 -19.32 5.10
C GLN A 233 6.68 -18.65 3.84
N GLY A 234 5.38 -18.35 3.81
CA GLY A 234 4.76 -17.61 2.71
C GLY A 234 5.34 -16.19 2.56
N ALA A 235 5.62 -15.52 3.68
CA ALA A 235 6.28 -14.22 3.70
C ALA A 235 7.69 -14.28 3.08
N ILE A 236 8.51 -15.25 3.49
CA ILE A 236 9.87 -15.45 2.97
C ILE A 236 9.85 -15.69 1.45
N ALA A 237 8.92 -16.51 0.95
CA ALA A 237 8.79 -16.75 -0.49
C ALA A 237 8.53 -15.45 -1.27
N LEU A 238 7.62 -14.61 -0.78
CA LEU A 238 7.31 -13.31 -1.39
C LEU A 238 8.47 -12.31 -1.26
N TYR A 239 9.20 -12.32 -0.15
CA TYR A 239 10.40 -11.50 -0.01
C TYR A 239 11.51 -11.94 -0.96
N ASN A 240 11.66 -13.25 -1.21
CA ASN A 240 12.60 -13.76 -2.22
C ASN A 240 12.24 -13.24 -3.62
N GLU A 241 10.96 -13.32 -3.99
CA GLU A 241 10.47 -12.75 -5.26
C GLU A 241 10.73 -11.24 -5.33
N SER A 242 10.46 -10.50 -4.25
CA SER A 242 10.74 -9.06 -4.17
C SER A 242 12.22 -8.74 -4.36
N ILE A 243 13.12 -9.49 -3.70
CA ILE A 243 14.58 -9.32 -3.81
C ILE A 243 15.08 -9.66 -5.21
N ASN A 244 14.50 -10.66 -5.87
CA ASN A 244 14.86 -11.00 -7.25
C ASN A 244 14.49 -9.87 -8.23
N LEU A 245 13.41 -9.12 -7.93
CA LEU A 245 12.97 -7.99 -8.74
C LEU A 245 13.74 -6.70 -8.41
N ASP A 246 14.04 -6.46 -7.13
CA ASP A 246 14.87 -5.34 -6.66
C ASP A 246 15.82 -5.80 -5.53
N PRO A 247 17.09 -6.12 -5.85
CA PRO A 247 18.06 -6.56 -4.86
C PRO A 247 18.66 -5.42 -4.01
N HIS A 248 18.22 -4.17 -4.20
CA HIS A 248 18.74 -3.00 -3.48
C HIS A 248 17.73 -2.44 -2.47
N ASP A 249 16.62 -3.12 -2.19
CA ASP A 249 15.71 -2.72 -1.12
C ASP A 249 16.13 -3.30 0.25
N ALA A 250 16.82 -2.48 1.05
CA ALA A 250 17.23 -2.84 2.41
C ALA A 250 16.07 -3.28 3.29
N ARG A 251 14.85 -2.76 3.08
CA ARG A 251 13.69 -3.10 3.90
C ARG A 251 13.21 -4.51 3.64
N THR A 252 13.28 -4.98 2.39
CA THR A 252 12.90 -6.37 2.05
C THR A 252 13.82 -7.35 2.77
N TYR A 253 15.14 -7.13 2.75
CA TYR A 253 16.07 -7.97 3.51
C TYR A 253 15.79 -7.91 5.02
N GLN A 254 15.57 -6.72 5.59
CA GLN A 254 15.22 -6.62 7.01
C GLN A 254 13.98 -7.45 7.36
N ASN A 255 12.90 -7.35 6.56
CA ASN A 255 11.66 -8.05 6.86
C ASN A 255 11.79 -9.57 6.65
N ARG A 256 12.56 -10.02 5.65
CA ARG A 256 12.88 -11.44 5.49
C ARG A 256 13.71 -11.97 6.66
N GLY A 257 14.67 -11.18 7.15
CA GLY A 257 15.44 -11.51 8.34
C GLY A 257 14.59 -11.64 9.60
N ILE A 258 13.59 -10.77 9.77
CA ILE A 258 12.61 -10.88 10.87
C ILE A 258 11.79 -12.17 10.74
N ALA A 259 11.35 -12.54 9.54
CA ALA A 259 10.62 -13.79 9.32
C ALA A 259 11.48 -15.03 9.62
N HIS A 260 12.77 -15.04 9.21
CA HIS A 260 13.72 -16.10 9.56
C HIS A 260 13.93 -16.18 11.08
N TYR A 261 14.11 -15.04 11.75
CA TYR A 261 14.24 -14.99 13.21
C TYR A 261 13.00 -15.57 13.91
N SER A 262 11.79 -15.25 13.43
CA SER A 262 10.52 -15.79 13.95
C SER A 262 10.37 -17.30 13.76
N LEU A 263 11.02 -17.87 12.73
CA LEU A 263 11.13 -19.33 12.53
C LEU A 263 12.26 -19.98 13.34
N GLY A 264 13.03 -19.20 14.11
CA GLY A 264 14.16 -19.67 14.90
C GLY A 264 15.48 -19.75 14.13
N ASP A 265 15.49 -19.44 12.83
CA ASP A 265 16.70 -19.42 12.00
C ASP A 265 17.46 -18.09 12.15
N LYS A 266 18.13 -17.96 13.29
CA LYS A 266 18.88 -16.74 13.67
C LYS A 266 20.06 -16.49 12.74
N GLN A 267 20.67 -17.54 12.19
CA GLN A 267 21.78 -17.42 11.25
C GLN A 267 21.33 -16.80 9.92
N ALA A 268 20.23 -17.29 9.33
CA ALA A 268 19.65 -16.68 8.13
C ALA A 268 19.20 -15.23 8.39
N ALA A 269 18.61 -14.97 9.57
CA ALA A 269 18.25 -13.62 9.99
C ALA A 269 19.46 -12.67 10.00
N ILE A 270 20.59 -13.09 10.58
CA ILE A 270 21.84 -12.31 10.58
C ILE A 270 22.34 -12.04 9.16
N ALA A 271 22.29 -13.02 8.26
CA ALA A 271 22.71 -12.84 6.88
C ALA A 271 21.87 -11.77 6.16
N ASP A 272 20.55 -11.78 6.39
CA ASP A 272 19.64 -10.78 5.85
C ASP A 272 19.87 -9.39 6.45
N PHE A 273 20.05 -9.29 7.76
CA PHE A 273 20.37 -8.01 8.40
C PHE A 273 21.73 -7.46 7.93
N ASN A 274 22.72 -8.32 7.69
CA ASN A 274 23.99 -7.92 7.09
C ASN A 274 23.79 -7.28 5.71
N GLN A 275 22.95 -7.89 4.87
CA GLN A 275 22.66 -7.35 3.55
C GLN A 275 21.87 -6.04 3.62
N ALA A 276 20.88 -5.93 4.50
CA ALA A 276 20.17 -4.68 4.75
C ALA A 276 21.11 -3.54 5.19
N ILE A 277 22.07 -3.84 6.07
CA ILE A 277 23.10 -2.89 6.53
C ILE A 277 24.07 -2.52 5.41
N LYS A 278 24.46 -3.48 4.57
CA LYS A 278 25.34 -3.21 3.41
C LYS A 278 24.69 -2.24 2.43
N ILE A 279 23.39 -2.40 2.19
CA ILE A 279 22.61 -1.52 1.31
C ILE A 279 22.38 -0.16 1.97
N ASN A 280 22.00 -0.14 3.25
CA ASN A 280 21.79 1.08 4.02
C ASN A 280 22.59 1.07 5.34
N PRO A 281 23.81 1.62 5.35
CA PRO A 281 24.66 1.66 6.54
C PRO A 281 24.10 2.47 7.71
N ASN A 282 23.09 3.31 7.47
CA ASN A 282 22.41 4.12 8.49
C ASN A 282 21.07 3.50 8.93
N PHE A 283 20.87 2.19 8.73
CA PHE A 283 19.63 1.52 9.09
C PHE A 283 19.64 1.01 10.54
N ALA A 284 19.35 1.91 11.50
CA ALA A 284 19.42 1.60 12.94
C ALA A 284 18.66 0.32 13.35
N ILE A 285 17.48 0.09 12.77
CA ILE A 285 16.65 -1.09 13.06
C ILE A 285 17.36 -2.38 12.65
N ALA A 286 18.04 -2.41 11.50
CA ALA A 286 18.75 -3.60 11.05
C ALA A 286 19.92 -3.96 11.98
N TYR A 287 20.67 -2.97 12.50
CA TYR A 287 21.68 -3.23 13.53
C TYR A 287 21.05 -3.78 14.81
N HIS A 288 19.97 -3.18 15.30
CA HIS A 288 19.27 -3.68 16.48
C HIS A 288 18.79 -5.13 16.33
N GLN A 289 18.20 -5.48 15.20
CA GLN A 289 17.71 -6.84 14.96
C GLN A 289 18.85 -7.86 14.78
N ARG A 290 19.96 -7.47 14.15
CA ARG A 290 21.18 -8.28 14.10
C ARG A 290 21.77 -8.49 15.49
N GLY A 291 21.79 -7.45 16.32
CA GLY A 291 22.23 -7.52 17.71
C GLY A 291 21.39 -8.48 18.55
N ASN A 292 20.06 -8.44 18.41
CA ASN A 292 19.16 -9.40 19.06
C ASN A 292 19.48 -10.85 18.63
N SER A 293 19.63 -11.07 17.32
CA SER A 293 19.92 -12.40 16.78
C SER A 293 21.27 -12.95 17.25
N ARG A 294 22.30 -12.09 17.36
CA ARG A 294 23.62 -12.44 17.91
C ARG A 294 23.56 -12.72 19.41
N SER A 295 22.85 -11.90 20.17
CA SER A 295 22.63 -12.10 21.61
C SER A 295 22.00 -13.47 21.88
N ASP A 296 20.99 -13.83 21.09
CA ASP A 296 20.28 -15.11 21.19
C ASP A 296 21.10 -16.32 20.77
N LEU A 297 22.21 -16.11 20.06
CA LEU A 297 23.22 -17.13 19.74
C LEU A 297 24.39 -17.13 20.73
N GLY A 298 24.34 -16.28 21.76
CA GLY A 298 25.36 -16.16 22.80
C GLY A 298 26.51 -15.21 22.47
N ASP A 299 26.55 -14.60 21.27
CA ASP A 299 27.57 -13.62 20.89
C ASP A 299 27.24 -12.22 21.46
N LYS A 300 27.36 -12.12 22.78
CA LYS A 300 27.02 -10.94 23.58
C LYS A 300 27.86 -9.71 23.19
N GLN A 301 29.14 -9.90 22.85
CA GLN A 301 30.02 -8.79 22.47
C GLN A 301 29.67 -8.22 21.10
N ALA A 302 29.41 -9.06 20.09
CA ALA A 302 28.97 -8.56 18.79
C ALA A 302 27.56 -7.91 18.87
N ALA A 303 26.69 -8.42 19.75
CA ALA A 303 25.40 -7.79 20.03
C ALA A 303 25.54 -6.38 20.62
N ILE A 304 26.44 -6.18 21.60
CA ILE A 304 26.75 -4.84 22.15
C ILE A 304 27.25 -3.91 21.04
N ALA A 305 28.17 -4.37 20.18
CA ALA A 305 28.68 -3.57 19.06
C ALA A 305 27.55 -3.13 18.10
N ASP A 306 26.60 -4.01 17.82
CA ASP A 306 25.44 -3.70 17.00
C ASP A 306 24.49 -2.70 17.67
N PHE A 307 24.21 -2.87 18.96
CA PHE A 307 23.39 -1.91 19.70
C PHE A 307 24.07 -0.54 19.80
N ASN A 308 25.39 -0.48 19.98
CA ASN A 308 26.16 0.76 19.94
C ASN A 308 25.95 1.50 18.62
N GLN A 309 26.01 0.77 17.49
CA GLN A 309 25.81 1.37 16.18
C GLN A 309 24.36 1.80 15.96
N ALA A 310 23.38 1.02 16.40
CA ALA A 310 21.97 1.40 16.35
C ALA A 310 21.69 2.68 17.15
N ILE A 311 22.27 2.81 18.34
CA ILE A 311 22.16 3.99 19.21
C ILE A 311 22.90 5.20 18.61
N LYS A 312 24.06 4.99 18.01
CA LYS A 312 24.81 6.06 17.33
C LYS A 312 23.99 6.66 16.18
N ILE A 313 23.30 5.81 15.41
CA ILE A 313 22.44 6.25 14.30
C ILE A 313 21.15 6.88 14.83
N ASN A 314 20.52 6.30 15.84
CA ASN A 314 19.32 6.82 16.48
C ASN A 314 19.49 6.94 18.01
N PRO A 315 19.93 8.11 18.52
CA PRO A 315 20.14 8.32 19.94
C PRO A 315 18.88 8.22 20.82
N ASN A 316 17.69 8.23 20.22
CA ASN A 316 16.40 8.08 20.89
C ASN A 316 15.84 6.65 20.77
N PHE A 317 16.68 5.66 20.46
CA PHE A 317 16.22 4.28 20.28
C PHE A 317 16.14 3.53 21.63
N ALA A 318 15.11 3.83 22.44
CA ALA A 318 14.97 3.33 23.81
C ALA A 318 15.12 1.80 23.96
N ILE A 319 14.60 1.01 23.02
CA ILE A 319 14.69 -0.45 23.07
C ILE A 319 16.11 -0.97 22.81
N ALA A 320 16.93 -0.25 22.04
CA ALA A 320 18.34 -0.60 21.83
C ALA A 320 19.15 -0.41 23.12
N TYR A 321 18.94 0.70 23.84
CA TYR A 321 19.51 0.89 25.18
C TYR A 321 19.06 -0.21 26.14
N LYS A 322 17.76 -0.51 26.20
CA LYS A 322 17.22 -1.56 27.08
C LYS A 322 17.82 -2.95 26.77
N ASN A 323 18.06 -3.29 25.51
CA ASN A 323 18.66 -4.57 25.14
C ASN A 323 20.17 -4.60 25.42
N ARG A 324 20.90 -3.50 25.16
CA ARG A 324 22.31 -3.39 25.53
C ARG A 324 22.51 -3.46 27.04
N GLY A 325 21.69 -2.76 27.81
CA GLY A 325 21.71 -2.78 29.28
C GLY A 325 21.41 -4.17 29.86
N TYR A 326 20.52 -4.94 29.23
CA TYR A 326 20.30 -6.34 29.60
C TYR A 326 21.57 -7.17 29.42
N ILE A 327 22.26 -7.05 28.29
CA ILE A 327 23.51 -7.78 28.06
C ILE A 327 24.60 -7.35 29.06
N HIS A 328 24.75 -6.05 29.33
CA HIS A 328 25.69 -5.57 30.35
C HIS A 328 25.39 -6.18 31.73
N TYR A 329 24.11 -6.24 32.11
CA TYR A 329 23.68 -6.87 33.37
C TYR A 329 24.05 -8.35 33.41
N GLU A 330 23.77 -9.10 32.34
CA GLU A 330 24.15 -10.52 32.26
C GLU A 330 25.66 -10.77 32.30
N LEU A 331 26.47 -9.80 31.83
CA LEU A 331 27.92 -9.84 31.90
C LEU A 331 28.47 -9.36 33.26
N GLY A 332 27.59 -8.95 34.19
CA GLY A 332 27.97 -8.45 35.51
C GLY A 332 28.36 -6.96 35.54
N ASP A 333 28.31 -6.26 34.41
CA ASP A 333 28.57 -4.83 34.32
C ASP A 333 27.31 -4.03 34.72
N LYS A 334 27.02 -4.07 36.03
CA LYS A 334 25.83 -3.44 36.62
C LYS A 334 25.81 -1.92 36.41
N GLN A 335 26.96 -1.25 36.36
CA GLN A 335 27.05 0.19 36.15
C GLN A 335 26.68 0.60 34.72
N ALA A 336 27.21 -0.11 33.70
CA ALA A 336 26.80 0.13 32.32
C ALA A 336 25.33 -0.21 32.10
N ALA A 337 24.83 -1.28 32.75
CA ALA A 337 23.42 -1.62 32.71
C ALA A 337 22.53 -0.50 33.26
N ILE A 338 22.86 0.08 34.44
CA ILE A 338 22.13 1.22 35.01
C ILE A 338 22.09 2.38 34.02
N ALA A 339 23.25 2.78 33.46
CA ALA A 339 23.32 3.89 32.52
C ALA A 339 22.38 3.69 31.31
N ASP A 340 22.35 2.48 30.77
CA ASP A 340 21.48 2.12 29.64
C ASP A 340 20.00 2.12 30.00
N TYR A 341 19.61 1.50 31.12
CA TYR A 341 18.22 1.50 31.55
C TYR A 341 17.72 2.90 31.91
N THR A 342 18.55 3.72 32.57
CA THR A 342 18.24 5.12 32.86
C THR A 342 18.02 5.92 31.57
N GLN A 343 18.86 5.73 30.56
CA GLN A 343 18.68 6.41 29.27
C GLN A 343 17.42 5.91 28.53
N ALA A 344 17.12 4.61 28.58
CA ALA A 344 15.89 4.06 28.00
C ALA A 344 14.62 4.64 28.66
N ILE A 345 14.64 4.83 29.99
CA ILE A 345 13.56 5.46 30.76
C ILE A 345 13.45 6.95 30.47
N LYS A 346 14.57 7.66 30.32
CA LYS A 346 14.56 9.08 29.93
C LYS A 346 13.86 9.29 28.58
N ILE A 347 14.10 8.38 27.62
CA ILE A 347 13.45 8.41 26.31
C ILE A 347 11.99 7.95 26.41
N ASN A 348 11.69 6.91 27.17
CA ASN A 348 10.34 6.39 27.39
C ASN A 348 10.03 6.26 28.89
N PRO A 349 9.44 7.30 29.51
CA PRO A 349 9.11 7.28 30.94
C PRO A 349 8.06 6.24 31.35
N LYS A 350 7.37 5.62 30.38
CA LYS A 350 6.38 4.56 30.62
C LYS A 350 6.96 3.15 30.50
N TYR A 351 8.28 3.01 30.43
CA TYR A 351 8.95 1.73 30.25
C TYR A 351 9.02 0.91 31.55
N SER A 352 7.88 0.37 31.97
CA SER A 352 7.68 -0.39 33.22
C SER A 352 8.74 -1.49 33.47
N LYS A 353 9.07 -2.25 32.43
CA LYS A 353 10.11 -3.31 32.49
C LYS A 353 11.51 -2.77 32.78
N ALA A 354 11.86 -1.56 32.32
CA ALA A 354 13.16 -0.97 32.59
C ALA A 354 13.31 -0.59 34.08
N TYR A 355 12.26 -0.01 34.68
CA TYR A 355 12.22 0.24 36.13
C TYR A 355 12.32 -1.05 36.94
N HIS A 356 11.60 -2.10 36.53
CA HIS A 356 11.67 -3.40 37.22
C HIS A 356 13.11 -3.95 37.22
N VAL A 357 13.82 -3.90 36.10
CA VAL A 357 15.21 -4.37 36.03
C VAL A 357 16.16 -3.49 36.84
N LEU A 358 15.99 -2.16 36.83
CA LEU A 358 16.78 -1.29 37.72
C LEU A 358 16.56 -1.64 39.20
N GLY A 359 15.33 -1.97 39.60
CA GLY A 359 15.04 -2.44 40.95
C GLY A 359 15.86 -3.67 41.33
N TYR A 360 16.01 -4.62 40.42
CA TYR A 360 16.91 -5.76 40.62
C TYR A 360 18.37 -5.36 40.66
N ILE A 361 18.83 -4.51 39.74
CA ILE A 361 20.25 -4.11 39.70
C ILE A 361 20.64 -3.35 40.98
N HIS A 362 19.80 -2.44 41.47
CA HIS A 362 20.06 -1.72 42.72
C HIS A 362 20.01 -2.63 43.94
N TYR A 363 19.09 -3.59 43.98
CA TYR A 363 19.06 -4.62 45.03
C TYR A 363 20.37 -5.41 45.06
N ASP A 364 20.82 -5.83 43.88
CA ASP A 364 22.06 -6.56 43.63
C ASP A 364 23.34 -5.77 43.98
N LEU A 365 23.25 -4.45 44.09
CA LEU A 365 24.31 -3.55 44.55
C LEU A 365 24.19 -3.20 46.05
N GLY A 366 23.16 -3.71 46.73
CA GLY A 366 22.88 -3.43 48.14
C GLY A 366 22.13 -2.11 48.39
N ASP A 367 21.78 -1.36 47.35
CA ASP A 367 20.99 -0.13 47.48
C ASP A 367 19.50 -0.46 47.56
N LYS A 368 19.08 -0.88 48.76
CA LYS A 368 17.68 -1.22 49.05
C LYS A 368 16.72 -0.04 48.80
N GLN A 369 17.16 1.20 49.05
CA GLN A 369 16.29 2.36 48.92
C GLN A 369 15.99 2.66 47.45
N ALA A 370 17.03 2.68 46.60
CA ALA A 370 16.86 2.84 45.16
C ALA A 370 16.06 1.67 44.56
N ALA A 371 16.33 0.44 44.99
CA ALA A 371 15.59 -0.74 44.54
C ALA A 371 14.09 -0.62 44.80
N ILE A 372 13.69 -0.24 46.04
CA ILE A 372 12.28 -0.03 46.39
C ILE A 372 11.65 1.06 45.51
N ALA A 373 12.35 2.19 45.31
CA ALA A 373 11.84 3.29 44.50
C ALA A 373 11.56 2.87 43.04
N ASP A 374 12.48 2.12 42.44
CA ASP A 374 12.33 1.60 41.08
C ASP A 374 11.20 0.58 40.97
N PHE A 375 11.10 -0.37 41.91
CA PHE A 375 9.99 -1.31 41.94
C PHE A 375 8.64 -0.61 42.13
N GLN A 376 8.56 0.42 42.97
CA GLN A 376 7.33 1.22 43.15
C GLN A 376 6.90 1.90 41.85
N GLN A 377 7.84 2.48 41.12
CA GLN A 377 7.57 3.09 39.83
C GLN A 377 7.14 2.05 38.79
N ALA A 378 7.75 0.86 38.79
CA ALA A 378 7.33 -0.25 37.95
C ALA A 378 5.88 -0.69 38.27
N VAL A 379 5.53 -0.86 39.56
CA VAL A 379 4.17 -1.20 40.03
C VAL A 379 3.15 -0.19 39.53
N LYS A 380 3.41 1.11 39.70
CA LYS A 380 2.52 2.18 39.23
C LYS A 380 2.24 2.09 37.73
N LEU A 381 3.27 1.79 36.93
CA LEU A 381 3.13 1.65 35.48
C LEU A 381 2.43 0.34 35.10
N TYR A 382 2.72 -0.78 35.76
CA TYR A 382 2.05 -2.05 35.50
C TYR A 382 0.55 -1.99 35.78
N GLN A 383 0.11 -1.28 36.83
CA GLN A 383 -1.31 -1.07 37.11
C GLN A 383 -2.04 -0.31 35.99
N GLN A 384 -1.32 0.54 35.25
CA GLN A 384 -1.86 1.30 34.11
C GLN A 384 -1.79 0.51 32.80
N GLN A 385 -1.02 -0.58 32.75
CA GLN A 385 -0.72 -1.35 31.54
C GLN A 385 -1.32 -2.75 31.63
N LYS A 386 -2.30 -3.07 30.77
CA LYS A 386 -2.87 -4.42 30.68
C LYS A 386 -1.78 -5.48 30.41
N GLY A 387 -1.96 -6.69 30.97
CA GLY A 387 -1.12 -7.86 30.67
C GLY A 387 0.18 -7.98 31.46
N ASN A 388 0.34 -7.26 32.57
CA ASN A 388 1.54 -7.32 33.42
C ASN A 388 1.27 -7.82 34.85
N GLU A 389 0.20 -8.60 35.06
CA GLU A 389 -0.26 -9.03 36.39
C GLU A 389 0.80 -9.83 37.16
N GLU A 390 1.53 -10.70 36.47
CA GLU A 390 2.62 -11.48 37.06
C GLU A 390 3.79 -10.58 37.49
N LEU A 391 4.28 -9.72 36.60
CA LEU A 391 5.37 -8.79 36.89
C LEU A 391 4.99 -7.76 37.96
N LEU A 392 3.72 -7.37 38.03
CA LEU A 392 3.16 -6.53 39.08
C LEU A 392 3.27 -7.21 40.43
N LYS A 393 2.82 -8.47 40.53
CA LYS A 393 2.90 -9.25 41.76
C LYS A 393 4.35 -9.44 42.20
N ILE A 394 5.24 -9.82 41.29
CA ILE A 394 6.68 -9.98 41.56
C ILE A 394 7.27 -8.69 42.13
N ALA A 395 6.99 -7.53 41.51
CA ALA A 395 7.51 -6.25 42.00
C ALA A 395 6.95 -5.88 43.38
N GLN A 396 5.67 -6.14 43.65
CA GLN A 396 5.06 -5.93 44.98
C GLN A 396 5.68 -6.84 46.05
N ASP A 397 5.95 -8.10 45.72
CA ASP A 397 6.60 -9.06 46.61
C ASP A 397 8.01 -8.59 46.97
N ARG A 398 8.79 -8.13 45.98
CA ARG A 398 10.13 -7.56 46.21
C ARG A 398 10.11 -6.34 47.11
N ILE A 399 9.17 -5.41 46.92
CA ILE A 399 9.03 -4.25 47.83
C ILE A 399 8.81 -4.71 49.26
N ARG A 400 7.91 -5.69 49.48
CA ARG A 400 7.62 -6.22 50.83
C ARG A 400 8.80 -6.93 51.46
N GLU A 401 9.60 -7.64 50.67
CA GLU A 401 10.82 -8.29 51.15
C GLU A 401 11.90 -7.28 51.55
N LEU A 402 12.08 -6.21 50.78
CA LEU A 402 13.11 -5.20 51.03
C LEU A 402 12.78 -4.27 52.21
N GLN A 403 11.52 -4.19 52.60
CA GLN A 403 11.03 -3.40 53.73
C GLN A 403 11.11 -4.15 55.08
N LYS A 404 11.40 -5.45 55.06
CA LYS A 404 11.73 -6.25 56.25
C LYS A 404 13.22 -6.15 56.55
#